data_AF-A0A353R9P5-F1
#
_entry.id   AF-A0A353R9P5-F1
#
_cell.length_a   1.000
_cell.length_b   1.000
_cell.length_c   1.000
_cell.angle_alpha   90.00
_cell.angle_beta   90.00
_cell.angle_gamma   90.00
#
_symmetry.space_group_name_H-M   'P 1'
#
loop_
_entity.id
_entity.type
_entity.pdbx_description
1 polymer ?
#
loop_
_entity_poly.entity_id
_entity_poly.type
_entity_poly.pdbx_seq_one_letter_code
_entity_poly.pdbx_strand_id
1 'polypeptide(L)' 'MSTYGKPKIINSDQGSQFTCSGWVEYLKKEGIMISMDGKGRALDNIYIERYGKRSNGDM' A
#
# COMPACT_ATOMS: atom_id res chain seq x y z
N MET A 1 -18.96 -1.96 13.99
CA MET A 1 -17.63 -1.68 14.59
C MET A 1 -16.58 -2.19 13.63
N SER A 2 -15.57 -1.41 13.27
CA SER A 2 -14.49 -1.95 12.44
C SER A 2 -13.71 -2.97 13.28
N THR A 3 -13.54 -4.17 12.73
CA THR A 3 -12.82 -5.27 13.39
C THR A 3 -11.35 -4.94 13.63
N TYR A 4 -10.82 -3.97 12.87
CA TYR A 4 -9.46 -3.48 12.95
C TYR A 4 -9.48 -1.95 13.04
N GLY A 5 -8.61 -1.40 13.89
CA GLY A 5 -8.45 0.04 14.04
C GLY A 5 -7.92 0.69 12.77
N LYS A 6 -7.85 2.02 12.80
CA LYS A 6 -7.34 2.81 11.69
C LYS A 6 -5.81 2.78 11.64
N PRO A 7 -5.19 2.50 10.48
CA PRO A 7 -3.75 2.53 10.36
C PRO A 7 -3.21 3.95 10.49
N LYS A 8 -2.04 4.10 11.12
CA LYS A 8 -1.31 5.39 11.14
C LYS A 8 -0.60 5.65 9.82
N ILE A 9 -0.18 4.59 9.13
CA ILE A 9 0.59 4.63 7.89
C ILE A 9 0.02 3.57 6.93
N ILE A 10 -0.17 3.95 5.67
CA ILE A 10 -0.42 3.03 4.56
C ILE A 10 0.79 3.08 3.63
N ASN A 11 1.37 1.92 3.33
CA ASN A 11 2.34 1.79 2.25
C ASN A 11 1.59 1.42 0.96
N SER A 12 1.78 2.18 -0.12
CA SER A 12 1.16 1.90 -1.41
C SER A 12 2.18 2.05 -2.53
N ASP A 13 1.98 1.30 -3.63
CA ASP A 13 2.76 1.52 -4.85
C ASP A 13 2.38 2.86 -5.51
N GLN A 14 3.20 3.33 -6.44
CA GLN A 14 2.95 4.55 -7.24
C GLN A 14 2.06 4.26 -8.47
N GLY A 15 1.32 3.16 -8.48
CA GLY A 15 0.34 2.84 -9.50
C GLY A 15 -0.78 3.88 -9.50
N SER A 16 -1.38 4.08 -10.68
CA SER A 16 -2.44 5.08 -10.90
C SER A 16 -3.62 4.95 -9.94
N GLN A 17 -3.87 3.75 -9.40
CA GLN A 17 -4.91 3.47 -8.42
C GLN A 17 -4.68 4.18 -7.07
N PHE A 18 -3.42 4.37 -6.66
CA PHE A 18 -3.06 4.97 -5.36
C PHE A 18 -2.51 6.39 -5.49
N THR A 19 -2.39 6.90 -6.71
CA THR A 19 -1.98 8.29 -6.97
C THR A 19 -3.14 9.20 -7.37
N CYS A 20 -4.37 8.69 -7.45
CA CYS A 20 -5.53 9.52 -7.76
C CYS A 20 -5.84 10.48 -6.59
N SER A 21 -6.32 11.69 -6.90
CA SER A 21 -6.57 12.73 -5.89
C SER A 21 -7.56 12.28 -4.82
N GLY A 22 -8.63 11.59 -5.21
CA GLY A 22 -9.65 11.10 -4.27
C GLY A 22 -9.09 10.14 -3.21
N TRP A 23 -8.15 9.28 -3.58
CA TRP A 23 -7.47 8.39 -2.63
C TRP A 23 -6.62 9.17 -1.62
N VAL A 24 -5.79 10.08 -2.13
CA VAL A 24 -4.89 10.90 -1.30
C VAL A 24 -5.67 11.81 -0.36
N GLU A 25 -6.74 12.43 -0.85
CA GLU A 25 -7.60 13.32 -0.07
C GLU A 25 -8.34 12.57 1.04
N TYR A 26 -8.87 11.39 0.73
CA TYR A 26 -9.53 10.54 1.72
C TYR A 26 -8.56 10.21 2.87
N LEU A 27 -7.37 9.70 2.56
CA LEU A 27 -6.39 9.34 3.59
C LEU A 27 -5.91 10.54 4.42
N LYS A 28 -5.74 11.71 3.79
CA LYS A 28 -5.41 12.96 4.50
C LYS A 28 -6.53 13.42 5.43
N LYS A 29 -7.79 13.37 4.99
CA LYS A 29 -8.96 13.69 5.84
C LYS A 29 -9.03 12.76 7.05
N GLU A 30 -8.64 11.52 6.82
CA GLU A 30 -8.52 10.51 7.84
C GLU A 30 -7.22 10.68 8.67
N GLY A 31 -6.29 11.59 8.35
CA GLY A 31 -5.04 11.74 9.11
C GLY A 31 -4.13 10.50 9.04
N ILE A 32 -4.28 9.71 7.97
CA ILE A 32 -3.45 8.54 7.67
C ILE A 32 -2.27 9.00 6.82
N MET A 33 -1.05 8.68 7.23
CA MET A 33 0.14 8.99 6.43
C MET A 33 0.28 8.00 5.28
N ILE A 34 0.65 8.50 4.11
CA ILE A 34 0.92 7.66 2.94
C ILE A 34 2.44 7.59 2.77
N SER A 35 2.99 6.38 2.83
CA SER A 35 4.34 6.08 2.38
C SER A 35 4.24 5.53 0.96
N MET A 36 4.86 6.24 0.01
CA MET A 36 5.04 5.74 -1.35
C MET A 36 6.54 5.58 -1.54
N ASP A 37 7.03 4.34 -1.64
CA ASP A 37 8.44 4.11 -1.97
C ASP A 37 8.72 4.70 -3.37
N GLY A 38 9.79 5.49 -3.45
CA GLY A 38 10.20 6.15 -4.70
C GLY A 38 10.61 5.13 -5.76
N LYS A 39 10.45 5.50 -7.05
CA LYS A 39 11.04 4.77 -8.18
C LYS A 39 12.52 4.49 -7.89
N GLY A 40 12.85 3.21 -7.68
CA GLY A 40 14.23 2.77 -7.42
C GLY A 40 14.43 1.80 -6.27
N ARG A 41 13.40 1.50 -5.45
CA ARG A 41 13.52 0.51 -4.35
C ARG A 41 12.91 -0.85 -4.68
N ALA A 42 13.34 -1.44 -5.80
CA ALA A 42 12.96 -2.81 -6.15
C ALA A 42 13.22 -3.80 -5.00
N LEU A 43 14.27 -3.57 -4.19
CA LEU A 43 14.64 -4.42 -3.06
C LEU A 43 13.62 -4.44 -1.91
N ASP A 44 12.97 -3.31 -1.60
CA ASP A 44 11.95 -3.24 -0.54
C ASP A 44 10.65 -3.94 -1.00
N ASN A 45 10.32 -3.82 -2.29
CA ASN A 45 9.18 -4.50 -2.89
C ASN A 45 9.37 -6.01 -3.05
N ILE A 46 10.61 -6.52 -3.17
CA ILE A 46 10.88 -7.96 -3.25
C ILE A 46 10.31 -8.69 -2.04
N TYR A 47 10.36 -8.11 -0.84
CA TYR A 47 9.79 -8.78 0.34
C TYR A 47 8.28 -9.00 0.16
N ILE A 48 7.53 -7.96 -0.20
CA ILE A 48 6.08 -8.03 -0.43
C ILE A 48 5.75 -8.94 -1.63
N GLU A 49 6.47 -8.82 -2.75
CA GLU A 49 6.28 -9.68 -3.92
C GLU A 49 6.56 -11.15 -3.62
N ARG A 50 7.56 -11.45 -2.78
CA ARG A 50 7.93 -12.82 -2.41
C ARG A 50 6.88 -13.47 -1.50
N TYR A 51 6.16 -12.69 -0.69
CA TYR A 51 4.96 -13.17 0.01
C TYR A 51 3.78 -13.36 -0.95
N GLY A 52 3.57 -12.46 -1.91
CA GLY A 52 2.47 -12.55 -2.89
C GLY A 52 2.59 -13.69 -3.91
N LYS A 53 3.81 -14.15 -4.22
CA LYS A 53 4.04 -15.28 -5.13
C LYS A 53 3.70 -16.64 -4.52
N ARG A 54 3.56 -16.75 -3.19
CA ARG A 54 3.30 -18.03 -2.51
C ARG A 54 1.82 -18.42 -2.46
N SER A 55 0.91 -17.60 -3.00
CA SER A 55 -0.53 -17.87 -2.99
C SER A 55 -1.15 -18.22 -4.35
N ASN A 56 -0.37 -18.23 -5.44
CA ASN A 56 -0.86 -18.51 -6.80
C ASN A 56 -0.11 -19.68 -7.46
N GLY A 57 0.00 -20.82 -6.78
CA GLY A 57 0.72 -21.96 -7.33
C GLY A 57 0.67 -23.26 -6.54
N ASP A 58 -0.47 -23.55 -5.90
CA ASP A 58 -0.82 -24.90 -5.43
C ASP A 58 -2.33 -25.12 -5.63
N MET A 59 -2.74 -25.24 -6.90
CA MET A 59 -3.90 -26.01 -7.36
C MET A 59 -3.71 -26.40 -8.82
#